data_AF-A3Y6S1-F1
#
_entry.id   AF-A3Y6S1-F1
#
_cell.length_a   1.000
_cell.length_b   1.000
_cell.length_c   1.000
_cell.angle_alpha   90.00
_cell.angle_beta   90.00
_cell.angle_gamma   90.00
#
_symmetry.space_group_name_H-M   'P 1'
#
loop_
_entity.id
_entity.type
_entity.pdbx_description
1 polymer ?
#
loop_
_entity_poly.entity_id
_entity_poly.type
_entity_poly.pdbx_seq_one_letter_code
_entity_poly.pdbx_strand_id
1 'polypeptide(L)'
;MTSPNLAQDLPKKPIPLRVTFILNALMMVLPFVFYGVFTSQNIQVGTLDPQWFLYTGAAYIASFAFLVSFILKRNFVGFRAMFFVNFVIAIPAGAYIGMVIALVSFGLSFNQKIKAYFLVD
;
A
#
# COMPACT_ATOMS: atom_id res chain seq x y z
N MET A 1 -5.61 12.54 -46.89
CA MET A 1 -6.01 13.02 -45.55
C MET A 1 -5.96 11.84 -44.60
N THR A 2 -4.87 11.68 -43.87
CA THR A 2 -4.70 10.62 -42.87
C THR A 2 -5.35 11.09 -41.57
N SER A 3 -6.37 10.37 -41.09
CA SER A 3 -6.98 10.63 -39.80
C SER A 3 -5.91 10.64 -38.70
N PRO A 4 -5.86 11.66 -37.82
CA PRO A 4 -4.96 11.62 -36.68
C PRO A 4 -5.35 10.43 -35.81
N ASN A 5 -4.43 9.49 -35.68
CA ASN A 5 -4.56 8.33 -34.81
C ASN A 5 -4.44 8.87 -33.38
N LEU A 6 -5.58 9.24 -32.77
CA LEU A 6 -5.69 9.61 -31.37
C LEU A 6 -5.57 8.34 -30.53
N ALA A 7 -4.40 7.70 -30.55
CA ALA A 7 -4.02 6.82 -29.46
C ALA A 7 -3.96 7.72 -28.22
N GLN A 8 -5.05 7.78 -27.46
CA GLN A 8 -5.08 8.48 -26.19
C GLN A 8 -4.03 7.82 -25.31
N ASP A 9 -2.87 8.46 -25.20
CA ASP A 9 -1.81 8.03 -24.30
C ASP A 9 -2.42 7.95 -22.89
N LEU A 10 -2.40 6.75 -22.31
CA LEU A 10 -2.83 6.54 -20.94
C LEU A 10 -2.07 7.53 -20.05
N PRO A 11 -2.76 8.31 -19.19
CA PRO A 11 -2.11 9.32 -18.38
C PRO A 11 -0.98 8.69 -17.57
N LYS A 12 0.23 9.25 -17.69
CA LYS A 12 1.42 8.75 -16.99
C LYS A 12 1.15 8.71 -15.49
N LYS A 13 1.40 7.56 -14.85
CA LYS A 13 1.22 7.39 -13.39
C LYS A 13 1.92 8.54 -12.63
N PRO A 14 1.18 9.36 -11.86
CA PRO A 14 1.73 10.55 -11.22
C PRO A 14 2.70 10.16 -10.10
N ILE A 15 3.70 11.01 -9.81
CA ILE A 15 4.73 10.75 -8.80
C ILE A 15 4.12 10.38 -7.43
N PRO A 16 3.11 11.09 -6.90
CA PRO A 16 2.50 10.73 -5.62
C PRO A 16 1.88 9.31 -5.59
N LEU A 17 1.35 8.83 -6.72
CA LEU A 17 0.82 7.47 -6.83
C LEU A 17 1.95 6.43 -6.80
N ARG A 18 3.10 6.74 -7.42
CA ARG A 18 4.29 5.88 -7.36
C ARG A 18 4.83 5.78 -5.94
N VAL A 19 4.89 6.92 -5.22
CA VAL A 19 5.31 6.95 -3.81
C VAL A 19 4.38 6.10 -2.97
N THR A 20 3.06 6.26 -3.14
CA THR A 20 2.05 5.44 -2.44
C THR A 20 2.25 3.96 -2.72
N PHE A 21 2.49 3.59 -3.99
CA PHE A 21 2.76 2.20 -4.37
C PHE A 21 4.01 1.64 -3.70
N ILE A 22 5.13 2.37 -3.72
CA ILE A 22 6.40 1.95 -3.11
C ILE A 22 6.25 1.80 -1.59
N LEU A 23 5.58 2.76 -0.95
CA LEU A 23 5.30 2.72 0.49
C LEU A 23 4.50 1.47 0.89
N ASN A 24 3.46 1.14 0.12
CA ASN A 24 2.66 -0.06 0.40
C ASN A 24 3.39 -1.36 0.02
N ALA A 25 4.31 -1.31 -0.95
CA ALA A 25 5.16 -2.46 -1.27
C ALA A 25 6.18 -2.75 -0.15
N LEU A 26 6.76 -1.70 0.45
CA LEU A 26 7.62 -1.81 1.63
C LEU A 26 6.90 -2.50 2.79
N MET A 27 5.61 -2.22 2.99
CA MET A 27 4.81 -2.87 4.04
C MET A 27 4.71 -4.39 3.86
N MET A 28 4.84 -4.92 2.64
CA MET A 28 4.89 -6.38 2.45
C MET A 28 6.19 -6.99 2.99
N VAL A 29 7.32 -6.29 2.82
CA VAL A 29 8.65 -6.86 3.09
C VAL A 29 9.04 -6.69 4.56
N LEU A 30 8.72 -5.53 5.15
CA LEU A 30 9.14 -5.17 6.51
C LEU A 30 8.76 -6.19 7.58
N PRO A 31 7.55 -6.79 7.60
CA PRO A 31 7.21 -7.78 8.63
C PRO A 31 8.11 -9.01 8.60
N PHE A 32 8.54 -9.47 7.43
CA PHE A 32 9.47 -10.61 7.33
C PHE A 32 10.88 -10.25 7.80
N VAL A 33 11.34 -9.03 7.51
CA VAL A 33 12.63 -8.52 8.01
C VAL A 33 12.59 -8.44 9.54
N PHE A 34 11.53 -7.86 10.11
CA PHE A 34 11.37 -7.82 11.56
C PHE A 34 11.27 -9.22 12.15
N TYR A 35 10.48 -10.13 11.58
CA TYR A 35 10.42 -11.52 12.03
C TYR A 35 11.81 -12.15 12.13
N GLY A 36 12.65 -12.01 11.10
CA GLY A 36 14.01 -12.56 11.08
C GLY A 36 14.93 -11.93 12.14
N VAL A 37 14.86 -10.61 12.33
CA VAL A 37 15.68 -9.91 13.34
C VAL A 37 15.25 -10.32 14.76
N PHE A 38 13.95 -10.31 15.04
CA PHE A 38 13.44 -10.61 16.38
C PHE A 38 13.66 -12.07 16.78
N THR A 39 13.52 -13.01 15.84
CA THR A 39 13.79 -14.43 16.11
C THR A 39 15.28 -14.74 16.20
N SER A 40 16.13 -14.18 15.33
CA SER A 40 17.59 -14.45 15.38
C SER A 40 18.28 -13.83 16.59
N GLN A 41 17.81 -12.66 17.05
CA GLN A 41 18.40 -11.94 18.18
C GLN A 41 17.72 -12.28 19.52
N ASN A 42 16.74 -13.21 19.54
CA ASN A 42 15.93 -13.55 20.73
C ASN A 42 15.32 -12.31 21.43
N ILE A 43 14.94 -11.30 20.65
CA ILE A 43 14.37 -10.06 21.19
C ILE A 43 12.90 -10.31 21.51
N GLN A 44 12.51 -10.08 22.76
CA GLN A 44 11.11 -10.09 23.19
C GLN A 44 10.61 -8.65 23.36
N VAL A 45 9.49 -8.31 22.72
CA VAL A 45 8.82 -7.00 22.88
C VAL A 45 7.52 -7.22 23.62
N GLY A 46 7.58 -7.09 24.94
CA GLY A 46 6.43 -7.32 25.80
C GLY A 46 5.80 -8.69 25.55
N THR A 47 4.49 -8.73 25.27
CA THR A 47 3.71 -9.95 25.00
C THR A 47 3.53 -10.24 23.51
N LEU A 48 4.29 -9.58 22.63
CA LEU A 48 4.08 -9.68 21.18
C LEU A 48 4.71 -10.97 20.65
N ASP A 49 3.86 -11.93 20.28
CA ASP A 49 4.31 -13.18 19.64
C ASP A 49 4.89 -12.87 18.25
N PRO A 50 6.16 -13.25 17.96
CA PRO A 50 6.77 -13.07 16.66
C PRO A 50 5.95 -13.61 15.48
N GLN A 51 5.09 -14.61 15.69
CA GLN A 51 4.21 -15.14 14.64
C GLN A 51 3.28 -14.06 14.05
N TRP A 52 2.91 -13.03 14.82
CA TRP A 52 2.10 -11.91 14.33
C TRP A 52 2.76 -11.17 13.16
N PHE A 53 4.10 -11.13 13.09
CA PHE A 53 4.81 -10.51 11.97
C PHE A 53 4.58 -11.27 10.66
N LEU A 54 4.51 -12.60 10.70
CA LEU A 54 4.25 -13.41 9.51
C LEU A 54 2.81 -13.23 9.01
N TYR A 55 1.84 -13.27 9.92
CA TYR A 55 0.43 -13.01 9.58
C TYR A 55 0.23 -11.61 9.01
N THR A 56 0.88 -10.62 9.60
CA THR A 56 0.86 -9.23 9.12
C THR A 56 1.48 -9.11 7.72
N GLY A 57 2.61 -9.77 7.48
CA GLY A 57 3.25 -9.82 6.17
C GLY A 57 2.34 -10.43 5.10
N ALA A 58 1.73 -11.58 5.39
CA ALA A 58 0.78 -12.23 4.48
C ALA A 58 -0.45 -11.35 4.21
N ALA A 59 -1.00 -10.70 5.24
CA ALA A 59 -2.13 -9.79 5.10
C ALA A 59 -1.78 -8.56 4.25
N TYR A 60 -0.59 -7.98 4.42
CA TYR A 60 -0.13 -6.87 3.58
C TYR A 60 0.14 -7.28 2.14
N ILE A 61 0.61 -8.50 1.87
CA ILE A 61 0.74 -9.02 0.50
C ILE A 61 -0.62 -9.07 -0.18
N ALA A 62 -1.61 -9.67 0.49
CA ALA A 62 -2.97 -9.75 -0.04
C ALA A 62 -3.56 -8.35 -0.27
N SER A 63 -3.44 -7.47 0.73
CA SER A 63 -3.89 -6.08 0.63
C SER A 63 -3.22 -5.33 -0.52
N PHE A 64 -1.92 -5.50 -0.71
CA PHE A 64 -1.19 -4.89 -1.81
C PHE A 64 -1.70 -5.37 -3.17
N ALA A 65 -1.96 -6.66 -3.34
CA ALA A 65 -2.54 -7.20 -4.58
C ALA A 65 -3.91 -6.56 -4.91
N PHE A 66 -4.75 -6.35 -3.90
CA PHE A 66 -6.02 -5.62 -4.06
C PHE A 66 -5.81 -4.14 -4.39
N LEU A 67 -4.86 -3.48 -3.73
CA LEU A 67 -4.49 -2.09 -4.03
C LEU A 67 -4.07 -1.93 -5.49
N VAL A 68 -3.19 -2.80 -6.00
CA VAL A 68 -2.77 -2.80 -7.41
C VAL A 68 -3.97 -3.01 -8.33
N SER A 69 -4.84 -3.96 -8.00
CA SER A 69 -6.06 -4.22 -8.78
C SER A 69 -6.97 -3.00 -8.86
N PHE A 70 -7.18 -2.28 -7.75
CA PHE A 70 -7.98 -1.05 -7.75
C PHE A 70 -7.32 0.10 -8.52
N ILE A 71 -5.98 0.21 -8.46
CA ILE A 71 -5.23 1.18 -9.27
C ILE A 71 -5.41 0.89 -10.78
N LEU A 72 -5.28 -0.38 -11.19
CA LEU A 72 -5.42 -0.79 -12.59
C LEU A 72 -6.86 -0.59 -13.09
N LYS A 73 -7.86 -0.88 -12.26
CA LYS A 73 -9.28 -0.66 -12.56
C LYS A 73 -9.72 0.80 -12.41
N ARG A 74 -8.81 1.72 -12.07
CA ARG A 74 -9.11 3.13 -11.75
C ARG A 74 -10.26 3.29 -10.73
N ASN A 75 -10.37 2.38 -9.77
CA ASN A 75 -11.37 2.49 -8.70
C ASN A 75 -10.81 3.30 -7.53
N PHE A 76 -11.15 4.59 -7.50
CA PHE A 76 -10.67 5.52 -6.47
C PHE A 76 -11.14 5.20 -5.05
N VAL A 77 -12.39 4.73 -4.91
CA VAL A 77 -12.97 4.38 -3.60
C VAL A 77 -12.27 3.15 -3.04
N GLY A 78 -12.09 2.11 -3.86
CA GLY A 78 -11.36 0.89 -3.49
C GLY A 78 -9.91 1.20 -3.12
N PHE A 79 -9.23 2.05 -3.91
CA PHE A 79 -7.87 2.52 -3.62
C PHE A 79 -7.75 3.14 -2.21
N ARG A 80 -8.71 3.99 -1.81
CA ARG A 80 -8.71 4.59 -0.47
C ARG A 80 -9.07 3.62 0.63
N ALA A 81 -10.04 2.73 0.38
CA ALA A 81 -10.43 1.70 1.34
C ALA A 81 -9.26 0.81 1.73
N MET A 82 -8.33 0.53 0.81
CA MET A 82 -7.14 -0.26 1.12
C MET A 82 -6.23 0.37 2.17
N PHE A 83 -6.16 1.70 2.29
CA PHE A 83 -5.38 2.33 3.35
C PHE A 83 -6.01 2.10 4.73
N PHE A 84 -7.34 2.06 4.80
CA PHE A 84 -8.04 1.71 6.02
C PHE A 84 -7.81 0.23 6.38
N VAL A 85 -7.89 -0.67 5.38
CA VAL A 85 -7.55 -2.09 5.56
C VAL A 85 -6.12 -2.25 6.08
N ASN A 86 -5.15 -1.54 5.49
CA ASN A 86 -3.76 -1.56 5.94
C ASN A 86 -3.59 -1.05 7.37
N PHE A 87 -4.34 -0.02 7.74
CA PHE A 87 -4.34 0.48 9.11
C PHE A 87 -4.87 -0.57 10.10
N VAL A 88 -5.98 -1.25 9.76
CA VAL A 88 -6.56 -2.32 10.59
C VAL A 88 -5.63 -3.51 10.73
N ILE A 89 -4.96 -3.92 9.64
CA ILE A 89 -3.96 -5.01 9.66
C ILE A 89 -2.81 -4.69 10.64
N ALA A 90 -2.45 -3.41 10.79
CA ALA A 90 -1.33 -2.99 11.63
C ALA A 90 -1.62 -3.08 13.14
N ILE A 91 -2.89 -3.02 13.56
CA ILE A 91 -3.29 -2.92 14.97
C ILE A 91 -2.90 -4.16 15.78
N PRO A 92 -3.26 -5.41 15.39
CA PRO A 92 -2.99 -6.59 16.21
C PRO A 92 -1.50 -6.84 16.42
N ALA A 93 -0.66 -6.51 15.43
CA ALA A 93 0.78 -6.70 15.49
C ALA A 93 1.54 -5.51 16.10
N GLY A 94 0.85 -4.47 16.57
CA GLY A 94 1.49 -3.26 17.08
C GLY A 94 2.42 -2.60 16.06
N ALA A 95 2.12 -2.73 14.77
CA ALA A 95 3.01 -2.34 13.68
C ALA A 95 2.93 -0.82 13.44
N TYR A 96 3.49 -0.03 14.35
CA TYR A 96 3.45 1.44 14.31
C TYR A 96 3.94 2.03 12.99
N ILE A 97 5.01 1.47 12.42
CA ILE A 97 5.53 1.88 11.11
C ILE A 97 4.47 1.65 10.01
N GLY A 98 3.78 0.52 10.03
CA GLY A 98 2.69 0.22 9.09
C GLY A 98 1.52 1.19 9.22
N MET A 99 1.16 1.58 10.45
CA MET A 99 0.13 2.59 10.70
C MET A 99 0.52 3.96 10.13
N VAL A 100 1.77 4.40 10.35
CA VAL A 100 2.26 5.68 9.79
C VAL A 100 2.24 5.65 8.27
N ILE A 101 2.70 4.56 7.64
CA ILE A 101 2.69 4.43 6.19
C ILE A 101 1.25 4.47 5.64
N ALA A 102 0.29 3.81 6.31
CA ALA A 102 -1.12 3.85 5.92
C ALA A 102 -1.68 5.28 5.98
N LEU A 103 -1.39 6.04 7.04
CA LEU A 103 -1.82 7.43 7.19
C LEU A 103 -1.20 8.36 6.14
N VAL A 104 0.11 8.23 5.88
CA VAL A 104 0.79 9.02 4.84
C VAL A 104 0.21 8.70 3.46
N SER A 105 -0.03 7.42 3.17
CA SER A 105 -0.64 6.98 1.91
C SER A 105 -2.06 7.53 1.75
N PHE A 106 -2.84 7.51 2.83
CA PHE A 106 -4.18 8.11 2.86
C PHE A 106 -4.13 9.62 2.61
N GLY A 107 -3.21 10.36 3.24
CA GLY A 107 -3.00 11.78 2.99
C GLY A 107 -2.62 12.07 1.53
N LEU A 108 -1.69 11.29 0.97
CA LEU A 108 -1.30 11.40 -0.45
C LEU A 108 -2.48 11.14 -1.39
N SER A 109 -3.45 10.31 -1.00
CA SER A 109 -4.65 10.03 -1.78
C SER A 109 -5.55 11.26 -2.04
N PHE A 110 -5.39 12.35 -1.29
CA PHE A 110 -6.10 13.62 -1.53
C PHE A 110 -5.40 14.52 -2.54
N ASN A 111 -4.20 14.16 -3.00
CA ASN A 111 -3.48 14.93 -3.99
C ASN A 111 -4.26 14.98 -5.31
N GLN A 112 -4.43 16.19 -5.85
CA GLN A 112 -5.18 16.43 -7.09
C GLN A 112 -4.66 15.61 -8.27
N LYS A 113 -3.34 15.35 -8.35
CA LYS A 113 -2.74 14.53 -9.41
C LYS A 113 -3.17 13.07 -9.33
N ILE A 114 -3.35 12.54 -8.12
CA ILE A 114 -3.88 11.18 -7.93
C ILE A 114 -5.35 11.17 -8.32
N LYS A 115 -6.16 12.09 -7.79
CA LYS A 115 -7.59 12.16 -8.12
C LYS A 115 -7.81 12.27 -9.64
N ALA A 116 -7.05 13.11 -10.33
CA ALA A 116 -7.10 13.24 -11.78
C ALA A 116 -6.78 11.93 -12.50
N TYR A 117 -5.77 11.18 -12.07
CA TYR A 117 -5.42 9.87 -12.67
C TYR A 117 -6.58 8.85 -12.62
N PHE A 118 -7.40 8.90 -11.58
CA PHE A 118 -8.54 8.01 -11.40
C PHE A 118 -9.84 8.49 -12.06
N LEU A 119 -9.91 9.75 -12.48
CA LEU A 119 -11.10 10.35 -13.12
C LEU A 119 -10.98 10.52 -14.63
N VAL A 120 -9.82 10.18 -15.22
CA VAL A 120 -9.70 10.07 -16.67
C VAL A 120 -10.40 8.78 -17.09
N ASP A 121 -11.38 8.89 -17.98
CA ASP A 121 -12.01 7.78 -18.68
C ASP A 121 -11.10 7.32 -19.83
#